data_AF-A0A6G9WAZ9-F1
#
_entry.id   AF-A0A6G9WAZ9-F1
#
_cell.length_a   1.000
_cell.length_b   1.000
_cell.length_c   1.000
_cell.angle_alpha   90.00
_cell.angle_beta   90.00
_cell.angle_gamma   90.00
#
_symmetry.space_group_name_H-M   'P 1'
#
loop_
_entity.id
_entity.type
_entity.pdbx_description
1 polymer ?
#
loop_
_entity_poly.entity_id
_entity_poly.type
_entity_poly.pdbx_seq_one_letter_code
_entity_poly.pdbx_strand_id
1 'polypeptide(L)'
;MSHLLAFSDLKNFIRYQMRMSHIYQPVMLHILLAQGGQAAIEDIAKALLGYDRSQVEYYELRTRTMVGRILTQSGIVEPVRDGRRISGYRLRSDRLTDEQTAALLELCDQRLAEYLQRRGNAIWQHRENADGYVPGSVRYEVLKRARYRCELCGAHEGQAALHIDHIVPRAKGGSDEISNFQALCVTCNTNKRDRDDTDFRGVLASYQDRADDCLFCPMAPSRIVAESELCYAIRDGFPVTPLHTLVIPKRHVADYFDLYQPELNAIAQMLREQRADILRQDTSVTGFNIGVNAGTDAGQTIFHVHVHLIPRRNGDVSDPHGGVRGVIPAKQRY
;
A
#
# COMPACT_ATOMS: atom_id res chain seq x y z
N MET A 1 23.45 -31.46 -29.37
CA MET A 1 24.74 -30.75 -29.48
C MET A 1 24.54 -29.36 -28.91
N SER A 2 25.22 -29.01 -27.81
CA SER A 2 25.12 -27.66 -27.24
C SER A 2 25.76 -26.68 -28.22
N HIS A 3 24.95 -25.84 -28.86
CA HIS A 3 25.48 -24.71 -29.58
C HIS A 3 26.08 -23.75 -28.55
N LEU A 4 27.41 -23.74 -28.42
CA LEU A 4 28.11 -22.73 -27.64
C LEU A 4 27.90 -21.38 -28.35
N LEU A 5 27.43 -20.38 -27.61
CA LEU A 5 27.26 -19.03 -28.13
C LEU A 5 28.63 -18.37 -28.30
N ALA A 6 28.88 -17.75 -29.45
CA ALA A 6 30.07 -16.94 -29.62
C ALA A 6 29.95 -15.62 -28.83
N PHE A 7 31.09 -14.98 -28.55
CA PHE A 7 31.11 -13.67 -27.91
C PHE A 7 30.22 -12.63 -28.65
N SER A 8 30.22 -12.67 -29.98
CA SER A 8 29.36 -11.83 -30.82
C SER A 8 27.88 -12.02 -30.50
N ASP A 9 27.46 -13.26 -30.23
CA ASP A 9 26.06 -13.59 -29.98
C ASP A 9 25.61 -13.09 -28.61
N LEU A 10 26.42 -13.31 -27.57
CA LEU A 10 26.18 -12.80 -26.22
C LEU A 10 26.17 -11.25 -26.20
N LYS A 11 27.11 -10.63 -26.92
CA LYS A 11 27.18 -9.16 -27.04
C LYS A 11 25.96 -8.59 -27.78
N ASN A 12 25.54 -9.22 -28.87
CA ASN A 12 24.35 -8.82 -29.62
C ASN A 12 23.07 -9.01 -28.81
N PHE A 13 22.97 -10.11 -28.06
CA PHE A 13 21.86 -10.34 -27.15
C PHE A 13 21.75 -9.22 -26.12
N ILE A 14 22.83 -8.92 -25.40
CA ILE A 14 22.85 -7.88 -24.36
C ILE A 14 22.52 -6.50 -24.94
N ARG A 15 23.03 -6.17 -26.13
CA ARG A 15 22.85 -4.84 -26.72
C ARG A 15 21.50 -4.60 -27.40
N TYR A 16 20.94 -5.62 -28.04
CA TYR A 16 19.85 -5.42 -29.00
C TYR A 16 18.64 -6.34 -28.78
N GLN A 17 18.81 -7.49 -28.12
CA GLN A 17 17.73 -8.48 -27.96
C GLN A 17 17.20 -8.60 -26.52
N MET A 18 18.00 -8.22 -25.52
CA MET A 18 17.63 -8.28 -24.11
C MET A 18 16.44 -7.33 -23.87
N ARG A 19 15.30 -7.92 -23.49
CA ARG A 19 14.11 -7.15 -23.14
C ARG A 19 14.24 -6.67 -21.70
N MET A 20 14.43 -5.37 -21.53
CA MET A 20 14.54 -4.71 -20.22
C MET A 20 13.18 -4.55 -19.52
N SER A 21 12.37 -5.60 -19.48
CA SER A 21 11.12 -5.62 -18.70
C SER A 21 11.39 -5.77 -17.20
N HIS A 22 12.49 -6.46 -16.84
CA HIS A 22 12.99 -6.64 -15.48
C HIS A 22 14.52 -6.67 -15.49
N ILE A 23 15.11 -6.37 -14.32
CA ILE A 23 16.55 -6.39 -14.07
C ILE A 23 17.16 -7.81 -13.98
N TYR A 24 16.35 -8.87 -14.02
CA TYR A 24 16.81 -10.22 -13.71
C TYR A 24 17.80 -10.80 -14.73
N GLN A 25 17.53 -10.60 -16.02
CA GLN A 25 18.38 -11.07 -17.11
C GLN A 25 19.81 -10.49 -17.04
N PRO A 26 19.99 -9.16 -16.93
CA PRO A 26 21.34 -8.60 -16.83
C PRO A 26 22.07 -8.99 -15.54
N VAL A 27 21.36 -9.11 -14.40
CA VAL A 27 21.98 -9.53 -13.13
C VAL A 27 22.45 -10.98 -13.18
N MET A 28 21.63 -11.89 -13.70
CA MET A 28 22.00 -13.30 -13.86
C MET A 28 23.20 -13.45 -14.79
N LEU A 29 23.20 -12.77 -15.94
CA LEU A 29 24.33 -12.80 -16.86
C LEU A 29 25.60 -12.22 -16.23
N HIS A 30 25.48 -11.13 -15.47
CA HIS A 30 26.62 -10.55 -14.75
C HIS A 30 27.26 -11.54 -13.77
N ILE A 31 26.45 -12.24 -12.96
CA ILE A 31 26.96 -13.23 -12.00
C ILE A 31 27.59 -14.43 -12.71
N LEU A 32 26.95 -14.95 -13.75
CA LEU A 32 27.52 -16.05 -14.53
C LEU A 32 28.86 -15.64 -15.15
N LEU A 33 28.97 -14.45 -15.73
CA LEU A 33 30.23 -13.96 -16.31
C LEU A 33 31.31 -13.73 -15.24
N ALA A 34 30.94 -13.20 -14.08
CA ALA A 34 31.87 -12.96 -12.96
C ALA A 34 32.42 -14.26 -12.34
N GLN A 35 31.65 -15.35 -12.38
CA GLN A 35 32.02 -16.66 -11.84
C GLN A 35 32.49 -17.65 -12.92
N GLY A 36 33.04 -17.15 -14.03
CA GLY A 36 33.66 -18.00 -15.05
C GLY A 36 32.69 -18.82 -15.90
N GLY A 37 31.44 -18.38 -16.00
CA GLY A 37 30.38 -18.99 -16.81
C GLY A 37 29.39 -19.85 -16.02
N GLN A 38 29.60 -20.06 -14.72
CA GLN A 38 28.75 -20.90 -13.88
C GLN A 38 28.59 -20.30 -12.47
N ALA A 39 27.38 -20.35 -11.93
CA ALA A 39 27.08 -19.91 -10.58
C ALA A 39 26.00 -20.78 -9.94
N ALA A 40 26.00 -20.92 -8.62
CA ALA A 40 24.92 -21.60 -7.92
C ALA A 40 23.63 -20.76 -7.97
N ILE A 41 22.47 -21.43 -7.95
CA ILE A 41 21.16 -20.76 -7.93
C ILE A 41 21.05 -19.82 -6.73
N GLU A 42 21.60 -20.24 -5.58
CA GLU A 42 21.61 -19.43 -4.36
C GLU A 42 22.37 -18.11 -4.55
N ASP A 43 23.51 -18.13 -5.23
CA ASP A 43 24.33 -16.93 -5.47
C ASP A 43 23.66 -15.98 -6.45
N ILE A 44 23.03 -16.51 -7.50
CA ILE A 44 22.22 -15.73 -8.44
C ILE A 44 21.04 -15.08 -7.70
N ALA A 45 20.34 -15.82 -6.83
CA ALA A 45 19.24 -15.30 -6.04
C ALA A 45 19.68 -14.17 -5.08
N LYS A 46 20.80 -14.35 -4.36
CA LYS A 46 21.38 -13.32 -3.49
C LYS A 46 21.72 -12.05 -4.27
N ALA A 47 22.26 -12.17 -5.49
CA ALA A 47 22.56 -11.02 -6.33
C ALA A 47 21.30 -10.29 -6.78
N LEU A 48 20.25 -11.03 -7.19
CA LEU A 48 18.97 -10.45 -7.60
C LEU A 48 18.31 -9.68 -6.45
N LEU A 49 18.39 -10.17 -5.22
CA LEU A 49 17.89 -9.48 -4.03
C LEU A 49 18.54 -8.10 -3.82
N GLY A 50 19.82 -7.94 -4.16
CA GLY A 50 20.52 -6.66 -4.04
C GLY A 50 19.96 -5.54 -4.93
N TYR A 51 19.23 -5.90 -5.99
CA TYR A 51 18.59 -4.95 -6.90
C TYR A 51 17.07 -4.86 -6.70
N ASP A 52 16.48 -5.68 -5.81
CA ASP A 52 15.09 -5.55 -5.43
C ASP A 52 14.92 -4.34 -4.51
N ARG A 53 14.48 -3.22 -5.10
CA ARG A 53 14.27 -1.96 -4.39
C ARG A 53 13.34 -2.10 -3.18
N SER A 54 12.33 -2.97 -3.26
CA SER A 54 11.39 -3.16 -2.14
C SER A 54 12.04 -3.85 -0.95
N GLN A 55 12.90 -4.84 -1.21
CA GLN A 55 13.68 -5.53 -0.17
C GLN A 55 14.75 -4.61 0.40
N VAL A 56 15.42 -3.84 -0.45
CA VAL A 56 16.41 -2.84 -0.02
C VAL A 56 15.76 -1.81 0.90
N GLU A 57 14.63 -1.21 0.49
CA GLU A 57 13.90 -0.22 1.31
C GLU A 57 13.41 -0.81 2.65
N TYR A 58 12.96 -2.08 2.66
CA TYR A 58 12.60 -2.79 3.88
C TYR A 58 13.80 -2.94 4.83
N TYR A 59 14.93 -3.42 4.33
CA TYR A 59 16.14 -3.60 5.14
C TYR A 59 16.77 -2.26 5.55
N GLU A 60 16.67 -1.20 4.75
CA GLU A 60 17.05 0.16 5.15
C GLU A 60 16.24 0.65 6.34
N LEU A 61 14.92 0.42 6.34
CA LEU A 61 14.07 0.79 7.47
C LEU A 61 14.42 -0.03 8.72
N ARG A 62 14.58 -1.35 8.59
CA ARG A 62 14.99 -2.23 9.71
C ARG A 62 16.36 -1.85 10.26
N THR A 63 17.30 -1.51 9.38
CA THR A 63 18.64 -1.04 9.75
C THR A 63 18.53 0.26 10.56
N ARG A 64 17.72 1.23 10.13
CA ARG A 64 17.55 2.50 10.85
C ARG A 64 16.82 2.36 12.19
N THR A 65 15.75 1.57 12.22
CA THR A 65 14.81 1.53 13.35
C THR A 65 15.19 0.53 14.44
N MET A 66 15.89 -0.55 14.08
CA MET A 66 16.27 -1.62 15.00
C MET A 66 17.78 -1.68 15.19
N VAL A 67 18.52 -2.18 14.20
CA VAL A 67 19.94 -2.55 14.37
C VAL A 67 20.80 -1.31 14.63
N GLY A 68 20.68 -0.31 13.77
CA GLY A 68 21.37 0.97 13.90
C GLY A 68 20.97 1.72 15.16
N ARG A 69 19.68 1.70 15.54
CA ARG A 69 19.23 2.27 16.81
C ARG A 69 19.89 1.59 18.01
N ILE A 70 19.89 0.26 18.06
CA ILE A 70 20.46 -0.52 19.17
C ILE A 70 21.97 -0.25 19.25
N LEU A 71 22.71 -0.37 18.15
CA LEU A 71 24.15 -0.17 18.16
C LEU A 71 24.55 1.28 18.45
N THR A 72 23.73 2.27 18.05
CA THR A 72 23.94 3.66 18.45
C THR A 72 23.66 3.88 19.94
N GLN A 73 22.61 3.27 20.50
CA GLN A 73 22.34 3.33 21.94
C GLN A 73 23.44 2.64 22.77
N SER A 74 24.02 1.56 22.25
CA SER A 74 25.17 0.88 22.86
C SER A 74 26.50 1.61 22.65
N GLY A 75 26.50 2.76 21.95
CA GLY A 75 27.70 3.56 21.73
C GLY A 75 28.72 2.97 20.77
N ILE A 76 28.39 1.89 20.06
CA ILE A 76 29.28 1.17 19.13
C ILE A 76 29.36 1.85 17.77
N VAL A 77 28.25 2.44 17.30
CA VAL A 77 28.20 3.14 16.02
C VAL A 77 27.57 4.53 16.14
N GLU A 78 27.96 5.46 15.27
CA GLU A 78 27.33 6.76 15.10
C GLU A 78 26.67 6.90 13.72
N PRO A 79 25.51 7.56 13.61
CA PRO A 79 24.86 7.76 12.32
C PRO A 79 25.62 8.79 11.47
N VAL A 80 25.93 8.43 10.24
CA VAL A 80 26.39 9.36 9.19
C VAL A 80 25.15 10.01 8.57
N ARG A 81 25.13 11.34 8.52
CA ARG A 81 23.96 12.11 8.08
C ARG A 81 24.25 12.89 6.80
N ASP A 82 23.26 12.89 5.92
CA ASP A 82 23.14 13.79 4.78
C ASP A 82 21.90 14.67 5.02
N GLY A 83 22.15 15.91 5.48
CA GLY A 83 21.11 16.78 6.02
C GLY A 83 20.36 16.14 7.20
N ARG A 84 19.04 15.97 7.07
CA ARG A 84 18.19 15.34 8.10
C ARG A 84 18.15 13.80 8.00
N ARG A 85 18.63 13.22 6.90
CA ARG A 85 18.55 11.77 6.62
C ARG A 85 19.80 11.05 7.14
N ILE A 86 19.61 9.88 7.74
CA ILE A 86 20.74 8.97 8.04
C ILE A 86 21.07 8.24 6.74
N SER A 87 22.29 8.45 6.23
CA SER A 87 22.81 7.82 5.01
C SER A 87 23.69 6.61 5.30
N GLY A 88 24.12 6.42 6.56
CA GLY A 88 24.90 5.25 6.97
C GLY A 88 25.26 5.27 8.44
N TYR A 89 26.17 4.38 8.84
CA TYR A 89 26.70 4.27 10.20
C TYR A 89 28.22 4.17 10.16
N ARG A 90 28.88 4.78 11.14
CA ARG A 90 30.33 4.70 11.35
C ARG A 90 30.60 3.99 12.67
N LEU A 91 31.50 3.01 12.64
CA LEU A 91 31.99 2.35 13.87
C LEU A 91 32.76 3.36 14.73
N ARG A 92 32.45 3.43 16.02
CA ARG A 92 33.15 4.26 17.00
C ARG A 92 34.36 3.48 17.53
N SER A 93 35.37 3.31 16.69
CA SER A 93 36.65 2.71 17.06
C SER A 93 37.80 3.58 16.57
N ASP A 94 38.96 3.43 17.21
CA ASP A 94 40.22 3.87 16.63
C ASP A 94 40.53 3.08 15.35
N ARG A 95 41.57 3.50 14.62
CA ARG A 95 42.01 2.80 13.41
C ARG A 95 42.47 1.38 13.79
N LEU A 96 41.65 0.39 13.43
CA LEU A 96 41.97 -1.01 13.59
C LEU A 96 43.06 -1.42 12.59
N THR A 97 43.99 -2.27 13.01
CA THR A 97 44.90 -2.96 12.08
C THR A 97 44.15 -4.04 11.31
N ASP A 98 44.74 -4.54 10.22
CA ASP A 98 44.16 -5.63 9.44
C ASP A 98 43.99 -6.91 10.29
N GLU A 99 44.96 -7.18 11.17
CA GLU A 99 44.91 -8.30 12.12
C GLU A 99 43.78 -8.15 13.15
N GLN A 100 43.61 -6.95 13.72
CA GLN A 100 42.51 -6.67 14.67
C GLN A 100 41.15 -6.77 13.97
N THR A 101 41.05 -6.29 12.73
CA THR A 101 39.84 -6.37 11.93
C THR A 101 39.50 -7.83 11.62
N ALA A 102 40.47 -8.63 11.19
CA ALA A 102 40.30 -10.05 10.91
C ALA A 102 39.83 -10.82 12.16
N ALA A 103 40.44 -10.56 13.32
CA ALA A 103 40.05 -11.19 14.58
C ALA A 103 38.60 -10.82 14.99
N LEU A 104 38.18 -9.57 14.79
CA LEU A 104 36.81 -9.13 15.08
C LEU A 104 35.80 -9.72 14.09
N LEU A 105 36.14 -9.83 12.81
CA LEU A 105 35.31 -10.51 11.81
C LEU A 105 35.13 -11.99 12.16
N GLU A 106 36.19 -12.68 12.56
CA GLU A 106 36.12 -14.07 12.99
C GLU A 106 35.20 -14.23 14.22
N LEU A 107 35.26 -13.31 15.19
CA LEU A 107 34.33 -13.29 16.32
C LEU A 107 32.88 -13.07 15.88
N CYS A 108 32.63 -12.18 14.91
CA CYS A 108 31.30 -12.00 14.34
C CYS A 108 30.79 -13.27 13.65
N ASP A 109 31.64 -13.93 12.86
CA ASP A 109 31.31 -15.16 12.14
C ASP A 109 31.03 -16.31 13.12
N GLN A 110 31.83 -16.44 14.18
CA GLN A 110 31.59 -17.40 15.26
C GLN A 110 30.24 -17.17 15.94
N ARG A 111 29.89 -15.92 16.27
CA ARG A 111 28.57 -15.58 16.86
C ARG A 111 27.41 -15.88 15.93
N LEU A 112 27.58 -15.61 14.63
CA LEU A 112 26.57 -15.95 13.62
C LEU A 112 26.41 -17.47 13.51
N ALA A 113 27.52 -18.22 13.47
CA ALA A 113 27.52 -19.68 13.43
C ALA A 113 26.87 -20.29 14.68
N GLU A 114 27.20 -19.79 15.88
CA GLU A 114 26.56 -20.19 17.14
C GLU A 114 25.05 -19.96 17.11
N TYR A 115 24.61 -18.78 16.64
CA TYR A 115 23.19 -18.47 16.52
C TYR A 115 22.48 -19.41 15.55
N LEU A 116 23.10 -19.69 14.40
CA LEU A 116 22.59 -20.61 13.40
C LEU A 116 22.55 -22.06 13.91
N GLN A 117 23.57 -22.51 14.66
CA GLN A 117 23.63 -23.85 15.27
C GLN A 117 22.64 -24.02 16.42
N ARG A 118 22.48 -23.01 17.31
CA ARG A 118 21.49 -23.05 18.40
C ARG A 118 20.05 -23.15 17.88
N ARG A 119 19.77 -22.57 16.71
CA ARG A 119 18.52 -22.80 15.98
C ARG A 119 18.54 -24.10 15.18
N GLY A 120 19.71 -24.56 14.72
CA GLY A 120 19.96 -25.74 13.89
C GLY A 120 19.32 -27.04 14.35
N ASN A 121 19.24 -27.28 15.66
CA ASN A 121 18.63 -28.51 16.18
C ASN A 121 17.09 -28.54 16.10
N ALA A 122 16.44 -27.40 15.85
CA ALA A 122 14.98 -27.32 15.59
C ALA A 122 14.65 -27.14 14.10
N ILE A 123 15.68 -27.05 13.23
CA ILE A 123 15.55 -26.63 11.84
C ILE A 123 15.11 -27.77 10.90
N TRP A 124 15.47 -29.03 11.15
CA TRP A 124 15.22 -30.08 10.13
C TRP A 124 13.88 -30.82 10.25
N GLN A 125 13.17 -30.75 11.38
CA GLN A 125 11.87 -31.43 11.52
C GLN A 125 10.66 -30.54 11.19
N HIS A 126 10.86 -29.23 11.04
CA HIS A 126 9.79 -28.30 10.67
C HIS A 126 10.06 -27.51 9.37
N ARG A 127 11.22 -27.68 8.71
CA ARG A 127 11.59 -26.91 7.50
C ARG A 127 11.70 -27.71 6.20
N GLU A 128 11.11 -28.91 6.12
CA GLU A 128 10.78 -29.44 4.79
C GLU A 128 9.58 -28.73 4.14
N ASN A 129 8.90 -27.81 4.86
CA ASN A 129 7.97 -26.85 4.27
C ASN A 129 8.22 -25.42 4.77
N ALA A 130 9.02 -24.68 3.99
CA ALA A 130 8.98 -23.23 3.74
C ALA A 130 8.90 -22.26 4.95
N ASP A 131 10.04 -22.02 5.58
CA ASP A 131 10.24 -20.85 6.45
C ASP A 131 10.41 -19.56 5.60
N GLY A 132 9.39 -18.70 5.61
CA GLY A 132 9.49 -17.25 5.33
C GLY A 132 9.63 -16.78 3.87
N TYR A 133 9.84 -17.65 2.89
CA TYR A 133 9.85 -17.28 1.48
C TYR A 133 8.52 -17.64 0.83
N VAL A 134 7.65 -16.65 0.61
CA VAL A 134 6.52 -16.85 -0.29
C VAL A 134 7.06 -16.80 -1.72
N PRO A 135 6.90 -17.86 -2.53
CA PRO A 135 7.42 -17.91 -3.88
C PRO A 135 6.97 -16.69 -4.70
N GLY A 136 7.87 -16.14 -5.52
CA GLY A 136 7.54 -15.00 -6.40
C GLY A 136 6.31 -15.25 -7.29
N SER A 137 6.08 -16.51 -7.68
CA SER A 137 4.87 -16.95 -8.38
C SER A 137 3.61 -16.82 -7.53
N VAL A 138 3.65 -17.26 -6.27
CA VAL A 138 2.53 -17.11 -5.32
C VAL A 138 2.27 -15.63 -5.04
N ARG A 139 3.33 -14.83 -4.83
CA ARG A 139 3.21 -13.37 -4.68
C ARG A 139 2.57 -12.73 -5.92
N TYR A 140 2.99 -13.14 -7.12
CA TYR A 140 2.43 -12.67 -8.38
C TYR A 140 0.94 -13.03 -8.50
N GLU A 141 0.55 -14.28 -8.21
CA GLU A 141 -0.84 -14.71 -8.28
C GLU A 141 -1.73 -13.99 -7.27
N VAL A 142 -1.25 -13.74 -6.04
CA VAL A 142 -1.98 -12.97 -5.02
C VAL A 142 -2.13 -11.51 -5.43
N LEU A 143 -1.06 -10.86 -5.93
CA LEU A 143 -1.13 -9.48 -6.41
C LEU A 143 -2.01 -9.34 -7.67
N LYS A 144 -1.92 -10.29 -8.59
CA LYS A 144 -2.77 -10.36 -9.79
C LYS A 144 -4.24 -10.55 -9.42
N ARG A 145 -4.54 -11.44 -8.47
CA ARG A 145 -5.88 -11.60 -7.88
C ARG A 145 -6.39 -10.29 -7.30
N ALA A 146 -5.54 -9.60 -6.54
CA ALA A 146 -5.84 -8.31 -5.94
C ALA A 146 -5.84 -7.13 -6.95
N ARG A 147 -5.63 -7.40 -8.25
CA ARG A 147 -5.50 -6.39 -9.33
C ARG A 147 -4.48 -5.31 -8.98
N TYR A 148 -3.39 -5.70 -8.35
CA TYR A 148 -2.31 -4.81 -7.89
C TYR A 148 -2.80 -3.68 -6.99
N ARG A 149 -3.78 -3.98 -6.12
CA ARG A 149 -4.29 -3.07 -5.11
C ARG A 149 -4.18 -3.66 -3.72
N CYS A 150 -4.08 -2.79 -2.72
CA CYS A 150 -4.28 -3.16 -1.33
C CYS A 150 -5.73 -3.61 -1.14
N GLU A 151 -5.94 -4.84 -0.70
CA GLU A 151 -7.25 -5.42 -0.41
C GLU A 151 -7.91 -4.75 0.81
N LEU A 152 -7.14 -4.06 1.69
CA LEU A 152 -7.70 -3.22 2.75
C LEU A 152 -8.00 -1.78 2.31
N CYS A 153 -7.02 -1.09 1.71
CA CYS A 153 -7.12 0.36 1.43
C CYS A 153 -7.29 0.76 -0.03
N GLY A 154 -7.39 -0.19 -0.96
CA GLY A 154 -7.61 0.03 -2.38
C GLY A 154 -6.46 0.72 -3.14
N ALA A 155 -5.42 1.18 -2.42
CA ALA A 155 -4.25 1.84 -3.00
C ALA A 155 -3.61 0.93 -4.05
N HIS A 156 -3.40 1.46 -5.24
CA HIS A 156 -2.71 0.77 -6.32
C HIS A 156 -1.20 0.68 -6.06
N GLU A 157 -0.51 -0.29 -6.64
CA GLU A 157 0.95 -0.44 -6.49
C GLU A 157 1.75 0.80 -6.94
N GLY A 158 1.19 1.59 -7.86
CA GLY A 158 1.75 2.88 -8.28
C GLY A 158 1.61 4.00 -7.23
N GLN A 159 0.74 3.82 -6.23
CA GLN A 159 0.46 4.78 -5.15
C GLN A 159 1.06 4.35 -3.81
N ALA A 160 1.19 3.05 -3.56
CA ALA A 160 1.76 2.51 -2.34
C ALA A 160 2.39 1.12 -2.58
N ALA A 161 3.53 0.87 -1.94
CA ALA A 161 4.17 -0.45 -1.99
C ALA A 161 3.26 -1.52 -1.37
N LEU A 162 3.00 -2.59 -2.15
CA LEU A 162 2.16 -3.71 -1.75
C LEU A 162 3.00 -4.90 -1.24
N HIS A 163 2.47 -5.56 -0.21
CA HIS A 163 2.97 -6.77 0.38
C HIS A 163 1.87 -7.83 0.37
N ILE A 164 2.27 -9.07 0.50
CA ILE A 164 1.37 -10.17 0.81
C ILE A 164 1.46 -10.43 2.31
N ASP A 165 0.31 -10.47 2.97
CA ASP A 165 0.15 -10.72 4.40
C ASP A 165 -0.71 -11.97 4.61
N HIS A 166 -0.50 -12.66 5.72
CA HIS A 166 -1.33 -13.81 6.09
C HIS A 166 -2.66 -13.34 6.67
N ILE A 167 -3.77 -13.94 6.23
CA ILE A 167 -5.10 -13.71 6.78
C ILE A 167 -5.11 -14.21 8.23
N VAL A 168 -4.91 -15.52 8.43
CA VAL A 168 -4.59 -16.08 9.74
C VAL A 168 -3.08 -15.93 9.97
N PRO A 169 -2.61 -15.16 10.97
CA PRO A 169 -1.18 -14.97 11.19
C PRO A 169 -0.46 -16.28 11.50
N ARG A 170 0.81 -16.42 11.08
CA ARG A 170 1.65 -17.59 11.41
C ARG A 170 1.74 -17.86 12.92
N ALA A 171 1.82 -16.79 13.73
CA ALA A 171 1.84 -16.90 15.19
C ALA A 171 0.58 -17.56 15.79
N LYS A 172 -0.51 -17.61 15.02
CA LYS A 172 -1.78 -18.27 15.37
C LYS A 172 -2.03 -19.55 14.57
N GLY A 173 -1.01 -20.10 13.90
CA GLY A 173 -1.11 -21.35 13.15
C GLY A 173 -1.57 -21.21 11.69
N GLY A 174 -1.53 -20.01 11.11
CA GLY A 174 -1.87 -19.82 9.70
C GLY A 174 -0.90 -20.49 8.73
N SER A 175 -1.44 -21.07 7.66
CA SER A 175 -0.69 -21.78 6.61
C SER A 175 -0.08 -20.83 5.57
N ASP A 176 0.89 -21.32 4.79
CA ASP A 176 1.44 -20.62 3.61
C ASP A 176 0.70 -20.96 2.31
N GLU A 177 -0.54 -21.42 2.43
CA GLU A 177 -1.40 -21.66 1.27
C GLU A 177 -1.78 -20.34 0.61
N ILE A 178 -1.94 -20.35 -0.72
CA ILE A 178 -2.36 -19.16 -1.46
C ILE A 178 -3.72 -18.59 -0.96
N SER A 179 -4.55 -19.48 -0.41
CA SER A 179 -5.83 -19.17 0.21
C SER A 179 -5.71 -18.45 1.56
N ASN A 180 -4.53 -18.39 2.17
CA ASN A 180 -4.29 -17.66 3.42
C ASN A 180 -3.53 -16.34 3.19
N PHE A 181 -3.34 -15.91 1.94
CA PHE A 181 -2.68 -14.65 1.62
C PHE A 181 -3.65 -13.56 1.16
N GLN A 182 -3.34 -12.32 1.55
CA GLN A 182 -3.99 -11.09 1.10
C GLN A 182 -2.97 -10.00 0.76
N ALA A 183 -3.28 -9.15 -0.22
CA ALA A 183 -2.42 -8.06 -0.66
C ALA A 183 -2.68 -6.79 0.17
N LEU A 184 -1.71 -6.31 0.94
CA LEU A 184 -1.84 -5.10 1.76
C LEU A 184 -0.72 -4.11 1.48
N CYS A 185 -1.01 -2.81 1.48
CA CYS A 185 0.06 -1.81 1.44
C CYS A 185 0.86 -1.81 2.75
N VAL A 186 2.09 -1.29 2.72
CA VAL A 186 2.97 -1.19 3.90
C VAL A 186 2.23 -0.66 5.13
N THR A 187 1.47 0.43 4.97
CA THR A 187 0.74 1.09 6.05
C THR A 187 -0.34 0.20 6.64
N CYS A 188 -1.17 -0.41 5.78
CA CYS A 188 -2.24 -1.32 6.17
C CYS A 188 -1.72 -2.56 6.90
N ASN A 189 -0.68 -3.18 6.34
CA ASN A 189 -0.03 -4.34 6.93
C ASN A 189 0.56 -4.03 8.32
N THR A 190 1.23 -2.88 8.44
CA THR A 190 1.84 -2.43 9.70
C THR A 190 0.79 -2.11 10.78
N ASN A 191 -0.38 -1.63 10.38
CA ASN A 191 -1.49 -1.31 11.28
C ASN A 191 -2.24 -2.57 11.75
N LYS A 192 -2.40 -3.59 10.89
CA LYS A 192 -3.06 -4.86 11.20
C LYS A 192 -2.33 -5.65 12.30
N ARG A 193 -1.01 -5.81 12.17
CA ARG A 193 -0.17 -6.66 13.05
C ARG A 193 -0.75 -8.08 13.20
N ASP A 194 -0.34 -8.81 14.24
CA ASP A 194 -0.84 -10.15 14.61
C ASP A 194 -2.21 -10.13 15.32
N ARG A 195 -2.85 -8.96 15.40
CA ARG A 195 -4.05 -8.73 16.24
C ARG A 195 -5.36 -9.06 15.54
N ASP A 196 -5.35 -9.15 14.22
CA ASP A 196 -6.55 -9.22 13.38
C ASP A 196 -6.38 -10.28 12.29
N ASP A 197 -7.36 -11.18 12.18
CA ASP A 197 -7.45 -12.28 11.19
C ASP A 197 -8.48 -12.01 10.09
N THR A 198 -8.92 -10.75 9.94
CA THR A 198 -9.89 -10.36 8.91
C THR A 198 -9.36 -10.66 7.50
N ASP A 199 -10.22 -11.31 6.72
CA ASP A 199 -10.03 -11.64 5.32
C ASP A 199 -10.53 -10.50 4.42
N PHE A 200 -9.61 -9.67 3.92
CA PHE A 200 -9.96 -8.55 3.05
C PHE A 200 -10.17 -8.93 1.58
N ARG A 201 -10.08 -10.22 1.20
CA ARG A 201 -10.25 -10.66 -0.20
C ARG A 201 -11.64 -10.38 -0.75
N GLY A 202 -12.65 -10.40 0.11
CA GLY A 202 -14.04 -10.07 -0.25
C GLY A 202 -14.26 -8.59 -0.56
N VAL A 203 -13.39 -7.70 -0.07
CA VAL A 203 -13.51 -6.25 -0.26
C VAL A 203 -13.42 -5.89 -1.75
N LEU A 204 -12.52 -6.52 -2.50
CA LEU A 204 -12.38 -6.24 -3.93
C LEU A 204 -13.60 -6.70 -4.74
N ALA A 205 -14.14 -7.87 -4.43
CA ALA A 205 -15.36 -8.39 -5.06
C ALA A 205 -16.55 -7.49 -4.73
N SER A 206 -16.66 -7.02 -3.48
CA SER A 206 -17.76 -6.14 -3.07
C SER A 206 -17.80 -4.83 -3.85
N TYR A 207 -16.69 -4.31 -4.39
CA TYR A 207 -16.75 -3.11 -5.25
C TYR A 207 -17.56 -3.29 -6.54
N GLN A 208 -17.88 -4.53 -6.90
CA GLN A 208 -18.76 -4.85 -8.02
C GLN A 208 -20.24 -4.88 -7.61
N ASP A 209 -20.56 -4.81 -6.32
CA ASP A 209 -21.94 -4.83 -5.84
C ASP A 209 -22.69 -3.65 -6.43
N ARG A 210 -23.78 -3.98 -7.12
CA ARG A 210 -24.74 -3.06 -7.72
C ARG A 210 -26.14 -3.57 -7.38
N ALA A 211 -27.10 -2.66 -7.33
CA ALA A 211 -28.51 -3.02 -7.21
C ALA A 211 -29.25 -2.47 -8.43
N ASP A 212 -30.04 -3.32 -9.10
CA ASP A 212 -30.74 -2.98 -10.34
C ASP A 212 -31.82 -1.90 -10.14
N ASP A 213 -32.40 -1.84 -8.94
CA ASP A 213 -33.42 -0.88 -8.52
C ASP A 213 -32.84 0.43 -7.95
N CYS A 214 -31.51 0.53 -7.81
CA CYS A 214 -30.86 1.71 -7.28
C CYS A 214 -30.67 2.79 -8.35
N LEU A 215 -31.11 4.01 -8.09
CA LEU A 215 -30.95 5.16 -9.00
C LEU A 215 -29.50 5.55 -9.29
N PHE A 216 -28.57 5.20 -8.41
CA PHE A 216 -27.15 5.55 -8.53
C PHE A 216 -26.32 4.46 -9.20
N CYS A 217 -26.74 3.19 -9.17
CA CYS A 217 -25.96 2.11 -9.77
C CYS A 217 -25.85 2.20 -11.31
N PRO A 218 -26.92 2.51 -12.08
CA PRO A 218 -26.87 2.65 -13.53
C PRO A 218 -26.66 4.12 -13.96
N MET A 219 -25.80 4.87 -13.26
CA MET A 219 -25.61 6.29 -13.54
C MET A 219 -25.11 6.53 -14.97
N ALA A 220 -25.82 7.37 -15.72
CA ALA A 220 -25.43 7.74 -17.07
C ALA A 220 -24.18 8.63 -17.08
N PRO A 221 -23.18 8.38 -17.95
CA PRO A 221 -21.94 9.17 -18.00
C PRO A 221 -22.16 10.68 -18.16
N SER A 222 -23.24 11.09 -18.86
CA SER A 222 -23.59 12.50 -19.08
C SER A 222 -23.98 13.27 -17.81
N ARG A 223 -24.33 12.57 -16.72
CA ARG A 223 -24.67 13.17 -15.43
C ARG A 223 -23.45 13.35 -14.51
N ILE A 224 -22.35 12.68 -14.84
CA ILE A 224 -21.14 12.64 -14.02
C ILE A 224 -20.28 13.87 -14.32
N VAL A 225 -20.00 14.67 -13.30
CA VAL A 225 -19.15 15.87 -13.42
C VAL A 225 -17.68 15.60 -13.12
N ALA A 226 -17.39 14.53 -12.36
CA ALA A 226 -16.06 14.00 -12.15
C ALA A 226 -16.14 12.55 -11.68
N GLU A 227 -15.10 11.77 -11.96
CA GLU A 227 -15.05 10.36 -11.61
C GLU A 227 -13.63 9.97 -11.18
N SER A 228 -13.56 9.10 -10.18
CA SER A 228 -12.34 8.40 -9.79
C SER A 228 -12.55 6.89 -9.96
N GLU A 229 -11.61 6.08 -9.47
CA GLU A 229 -11.72 4.63 -9.54
C GLU A 229 -12.87 4.09 -8.68
N LEU A 230 -13.12 4.70 -7.51
CA LEU A 230 -14.03 4.16 -6.48
C LEU A 230 -15.30 4.98 -6.25
N CYS A 231 -15.34 6.23 -6.71
CA CYS A 231 -16.52 7.09 -6.58
C CYS A 231 -16.65 8.03 -7.77
N TYR A 232 -17.81 8.64 -7.91
CA TYR A 232 -18.08 9.70 -8.88
C TYR A 232 -18.87 10.83 -8.24
N ALA A 233 -18.87 11.99 -8.90
CA ALA A 233 -19.60 13.18 -8.47
C ALA A 233 -20.67 13.54 -9.51
N ILE A 234 -21.85 13.93 -9.03
CA ILE A 234 -22.95 14.46 -9.85
C ILE A 234 -23.51 15.74 -9.24
N ARG A 235 -24.14 16.60 -10.06
CA ARG A 235 -24.99 17.67 -9.51
C ARG A 235 -26.31 17.07 -9.03
N ASP A 236 -26.73 17.50 -7.85
CA ASP A 236 -28.01 17.10 -7.27
C ASP A 236 -29.17 17.56 -8.19
N GLY A 237 -30.16 16.70 -8.40
CA GLY A 237 -31.36 17.03 -9.19
C GLY A 237 -32.31 18.00 -8.47
N PHE A 238 -32.24 18.04 -7.14
CA PHE A 238 -33.00 18.92 -6.26
C PHE A 238 -32.02 19.67 -5.34
N PRO A 239 -31.20 20.58 -5.89
CA PRO A 239 -30.11 21.20 -5.16
C PRO A 239 -30.61 22.08 -4.00
N VAL A 240 -30.02 21.95 -2.81
CA VAL A 240 -30.29 22.86 -1.66
C VAL A 240 -29.81 24.28 -2.00
N THR A 241 -28.67 24.39 -2.67
CA THR A 241 -28.14 25.64 -3.24
C THR A 241 -27.54 25.37 -4.62
N PRO A 242 -27.42 26.38 -5.51
CA PRO A 242 -26.81 26.18 -6.82
C PRO A 242 -25.40 25.57 -6.72
N LEU A 243 -25.12 24.57 -7.55
CA LEU A 243 -23.91 23.73 -7.57
C LEU A 243 -23.82 22.67 -6.44
N HIS A 244 -24.90 22.38 -5.72
CA HIS A 244 -24.96 21.22 -4.81
C HIS A 244 -24.54 19.94 -5.52
N THR A 245 -23.52 19.28 -4.99
CA THR A 245 -22.91 18.07 -5.56
C THR A 245 -23.07 16.90 -4.61
N LEU A 246 -23.35 15.73 -5.17
CA LEU A 246 -23.31 14.45 -4.48
C LEU A 246 -22.05 13.70 -4.88
N VAL A 247 -21.30 13.18 -3.90
CA VAL A 247 -20.18 12.25 -4.12
C VAL A 247 -20.63 10.86 -3.69
N ILE A 248 -20.58 9.91 -4.62
CA ILE A 248 -21.25 8.61 -4.50
C ILE A 248 -20.22 7.51 -4.79
N PRO A 249 -20.04 6.50 -3.92
CA PRO A 249 -19.20 5.35 -4.25
C PRO A 249 -19.79 4.60 -5.44
N LYS A 250 -18.94 3.90 -6.20
CA LYS A 250 -19.43 3.05 -7.29
C LYS A 250 -20.09 1.78 -6.74
N ARG A 251 -19.54 1.25 -5.65
CA ARG A 251 -20.11 0.12 -4.92
C ARG A 251 -21.43 0.52 -4.29
N HIS A 252 -22.45 -0.28 -4.52
CA HIS A 252 -23.72 -0.14 -3.81
C HIS A 252 -23.52 -0.49 -2.34
N VAL A 253 -23.65 0.51 -1.47
CA VAL A 253 -23.61 0.33 -0.02
C VAL A 253 -24.56 1.35 0.59
N ALA A 254 -25.46 0.87 1.45
CA ALA A 254 -26.56 1.69 1.95
C ALA A 254 -26.07 2.74 2.93
N ASP A 255 -25.19 2.35 3.86
CA ASP A 255 -24.79 3.19 4.99
C ASP A 255 -23.36 3.73 4.83
N TYR A 256 -23.12 4.94 5.37
CA TYR A 256 -21.80 5.54 5.43
C TYR A 256 -20.83 4.77 6.32
N PHE A 257 -21.33 4.16 7.39
CA PHE A 257 -20.50 3.40 8.32
C PHE A 257 -20.04 2.04 7.76
N ASP A 258 -20.64 1.61 6.64
CA ASP A 258 -20.28 0.40 5.90
C ASP A 258 -19.28 0.67 4.75
N LEU A 259 -18.82 1.92 4.61
CA LEU A 259 -17.78 2.28 3.65
C LEU A 259 -16.42 1.73 4.09
N TYR A 260 -15.68 1.15 3.15
CA TYR A 260 -14.30 0.80 3.41
C TYR A 260 -13.44 2.07 3.39
N GLN A 261 -12.35 2.08 4.17
CA GLN A 261 -11.34 3.15 4.17
C GLN A 261 -10.91 3.69 2.78
N PRO A 262 -10.71 2.85 1.74
CA PRO A 262 -10.46 3.31 0.37
C PRO A 262 -11.54 4.23 -0.20
N GLU A 263 -12.81 3.88 -0.01
CA GLU A 263 -13.94 4.66 -0.48
C GLU A 263 -14.02 5.97 0.28
N LEU A 264 -13.82 5.94 1.60
CA LEU A 264 -13.71 7.15 2.43
C LEU A 264 -12.60 8.08 1.92
N ASN A 265 -11.44 7.54 1.57
CA ASN A 265 -10.33 8.33 1.02
C ASN A 265 -10.67 8.93 -0.35
N ALA A 266 -11.25 8.14 -1.25
CA ALA A 266 -11.66 8.58 -2.58
C ALA A 266 -12.74 9.66 -2.51
N ILE A 267 -13.74 9.48 -1.66
CA ILE A 267 -14.80 10.47 -1.38
C ILE A 267 -14.17 11.76 -0.83
N ALA A 268 -13.28 11.67 0.16
CA ALA A 268 -12.63 12.84 0.74
C ALA A 268 -11.77 13.61 -0.29
N GLN A 269 -11.10 12.90 -1.21
CA GLN A 269 -10.37 13.52 -2.30
C GLN A 269 -11.33 14.21 -3.30
N MET A 270 -12.37 13.51 -3.73
CA MET A 270 -13.37 14.04 -4.66
C MET A 270 -14.05 15.29 -4.09
N LEU A 271 -14.38 15.33 -2.80
CA LEU A 271 -14.93 16.52 -2.14
C LEU A 271 -13.99 17.73 -2.24
N ARG A 272 -12.68 17.54 -2.08
CA ARG A 272 -11.68 18.63 -2.23
C ARG A 272 -11.60 19.12 -3.67
N GLU A 273 -11.58 18.20 -4.63
CA GLU A 273 -11.54 18.51 -6.07
C GLU A 273 -12.80 19.28 -6.49
N GLN A 274 -13.98 18.79 -6.10
CA GLN A 274 -15.26 19.43 -6.40
C GLN A 274 -15.40 20.80 -5.70
N ARG A 275 -14.91 20.95 -4.47
CA ARG A 275 -14.84 22.26 -3.81
C ARG A 275 -14.00 23.25 -4.61
N ALA A 276 -12.81 22.85 -5.04
CA ALA A 276 -11.93 23.71 -5.82
C ALA A 276 -12.57 24.08 -7.16
N ASP A 277 -13.26 23.14 -7.79
CA ASP A 277 -13.98 23.37 -9.03
C ASP A 277 -15.15 24.35 -8.87
N ILE A 278 -15.98 24.15 -7.85
CA ILE A 278 -17.10 25.07 -7.53
C ILE A 278 -16.59 26.49 -7.30
N LEU A 279 -15.50 26.67 -6.55
CA LEU A 279 -14.93 27.99 -6.28
C LEU A 279 -14.36 28.68 -7.53
N ARG A 280 -13.95 27.91 -8.56
CA ARG A 280 -13.57 28.48 -9.86
C ARG A 280 -14.78 28.90 -10.67
N GLN A 281 -15.89 28.19 -10.56
CA GLN A 281 -17.12 28.47 -11.31
C GLN A 281 -17.93 29.62 -10.69
N ASP A 282 -17.95 29.73 -9.36
CA ASP A 282 -18.72 30.73 -8.63
C ASP A 282 -17.92 31.33 -7.47
N THR A 283 -17.42 32.54 -7.69
CA THR A 283 -16.62 33.29 -6.71
C THR A 283 -17.46 33.86 -5.56
N SER A 284 -18.79 33.83 -5.65
CA SER A 284 -19.68 34.26 -4.56
C SER A 284 -19.79 33.22 -3.44
N VAL A 285 -19.34 31.99 -3.67
CA VAL A 285 -19.33 30.93 -2.67
C VAL A 285 -18.28 31.23 -1.61
N THR A 286 -18.72 31.37 -0.37
CA THR A 286 -17.87 31.74 0.79
C THR A 286 -17.75 30.62 1.82
N GLY A 287 -18.57 29.57 1.72
CA GLY A 287 -18.56 28.44 2.65
C GLY A 287 -19.12 27.17 2.03
N PHE A 288 -19.06 26.07 2.79
CA PHE A 288 -19.61 24.78 2.38
C PHE A 288 -20.20 24.06 3.59
N ASN A 289 -21.30 23.35 3.38
CA ASN A 289 -21.74 22.28 4.27
C ASN A 289 -21.43 20.94 3.63
N ILE A 290 -20.93 20.01 4.43
CA ILE A 290 -20.74 18.62 4.05
C ILE A 290 -21.60 17.78 4.99
N GLY A 291 -22.39 16.87 4.44
CA GLY A 291 -23.34 16.07 5.21
C GLY A 291 -23.60 14.71 4.58
N VAL A 292 -24.03 13.77 5.41
CA VAL A 292 -24.45 12.43 5.02
C VAL A 292 -25.64 12.05 5.88
N ASN A 293 -26.68 11.50 5.26
CA ASN A 293 -27.79 10.90 5.98
C ASN A 293 -27.60 9.38 5.97
N ALA A 294 -27.55 8.77 7.15
CA ALA A 294 -27.38 7.33 7.34
C ALA A 294 -28.62 6.77 8.07
N GLY A 295 -29.45 6.03 7.33
CA GLY A 295 -30.73 5.50 7.79
C GLY A 295 -31.93 6.42 7.58
N THR A 296 -33.13 5.84 7.65
CA THR A 296 -34.41 6.52 7.38
C THR A 296 -34.64 7.71 8.30
N ASP A 297 -34.40 7.55 9.61
CA ASP A 297 -34.65 8.60 10.61
C ASP A 297 -33.69 9.80 10.47
N ALA A 298 -32.53 9.59 9.83
CA ALA A 298 -31.62 10.66 9.44
C ALA A 298 -32.04 11.37 8.15
N GLY A 299 -33.13 10.95 7.50
CA GLY A 299 -33.63 11.51 6.25
C GLY A 299 -32.97 10.92 4.99
N GLN A 300 -32.40 9.72 5.07
CA GLN A 300 -31.90 9.04 3.87
C GLN A 300 -33.05 8.51 3.02
N THR A 301 -33.09 8.87 1.74
CA THR A 301 -34.15 8.49 0.79
C THR A 301 -33.68 7.50 -0.27
N ILE A 302 -32.40 7.56 -0.65
CA ILE A 302 -31.75 6.57 -1.52
C ILE A 302 -30.76 5.79 -0.65
N PHE A 303 -31.01 4.49 -0.49
CA PHE A 303 -30.17 3.56 0.28
C PHE A 303 -28.94 3.13 -0.52
N HIS A 304 -28.23 4.12 -1.01
CA HIS A 304 -26.88 4.04 -1.54
C HIS A 304 -26.20 5.32 -1.06
N VAL A 305 -25.25 5.19 -0.15
CA VAL A 305 -24.60 6.31 0.53
C VAL A 305 -24.14 7.37 -0.48
N HIS A 306 -24.35 8.63 -0.13
CA HIS A 306 -23.94 9.76 -0.94
C HIS A 306 -23.58 10.90 0.00
N VAL A 307 -22.44 11.53 -0.26
CA VAL A 307 -21.95 12.65 0.55
C VAL A 307 -22.30 13.95 -0.14
N HIS A 308 -23.05 14.79 0.57
CA HIS A 308 -23.46 16.09 0.11
C HIS A 308 -22.31 17.09 0.22
N LEU A 309 -22.07 17.86 -0.83
CA LEU A 309 -21.23 19.05 -0.84
C LEU A 309 -22.08 20.25 -1.26
N ILE A 310 -22.52 21.02 -0.27
CA ILE A 310 -23.47 22.13 -0.44
C ILE A 310 -22.71 23.44 -0.35
N PRO A 311 -22.49 24.17 -1.45
CA PRO A 311 -21.85 25.48 -1.43
C PRO A 311 -22.77 26.53 -0.79
N ARG A 312 -22.19 27.41 0.03
CA ARG A 312 -22.88 28.45 0.78
C ARG A 312 -22.40 29.83 0.36
N ARG A 313 -23.32 30.80 0.38
CA ARG A 313 -23.08 32.19 0.00
C ARG A 313 -23.49 33.10 1.14
N ASN A 314 -22.89 34.29 1.20
CA ASN A 314 -23.37 35.30 2.14
C ASN A 314 -24.83 35.69 1.77
N GLY A 315 -25.73 35.67 2.75
CA GLY A 315 -27.14 36.02 2.57
C GLY A 315 -28.02 34.92 1.94
N ASP A 316 -27.51 33.70 1.75
CA ASP A 316 -28.35 32.58 1.27
C ASP A 316 -29.39 32.10 2.31
N VAL A 317 -29.20 32.48 3.57
CA VAL A 317 -30.17 32.36 4.66
C VAL A 317 -30.11 33.63 5.51
N SER A 318 -31.20 33.95 6.22
CA SER A 318 -31.27 35.14 7.08
C SER A 318 -30.32 35.07 8.28
N ASP A 319 -30.09 33.87 8.81
CA ASP A 319 -29.20 33.61 9.94
C ASP A 319 -28.52 32.25 9.77
N PRO A 320 -27.20 32.21 9.51
CA PRO A 320 -26.48 30.96 9.30
C PRO A 320 -26.09 30.24 10.62
N HIS A 321 -26.31 30.84 11.80
CA HIS A 321 -25.96 30.21 13.06
C HIS A 321 -26.72 28.90 13.29
N GLY A 322 -26.04 27.91 13.87
CA GLY A 322 -26.59 26.57 14.14
C GLY A 322 -26.25 25.52 13.10
N GLY A 323 -26.19 25.89 11.81
CA GLY A 323 -25.75 24.99 10.72
C GLY A 323 -26.41 23.61 10.77
N VAL A 324 -25.61 22.57 11.03
CA VAL A 324 -26.04 21.15 11.14
C VAL A 324 -27.18 20.96 12.14
N ARG A 325 -27.32 21.79 13.17
CA ARG A 325 -28.44 21.73 14.12
C ARG A 325 -29.81 21.91 13.46
N GLY A 326 -29.85 22.48 12.26
CA GLY A 326 -31.06 22.59 11.44
C GLY A 326 -31.73 21.25 11.10
N VAL A 327 -31.05 20.11 11.29
CA VAL A 327 -31.67 18.78 11.18
C VAL A 327 -32.85 18.59 12.14
N ILE A 328 -32.82 19.25 13.31
CA ILE A 328 -33.98 19.39 14.19
C ILE A 328 -34.31 20.89 14.24
N PRO A 329 -35.24 21.39 13.40
CA PRO A 329 -35.47 22.83 13.24
C PRO A 329 -35.70 23.59 14.55
N ALA A 330 -36.45 22.99 15.48
CA ALA A 330 -36.71 23.57 16.81
C ALA A 330 -35.45 23.75 17.68
N LYS A 331 -34.34 23.07 17.35
CA LYS A 331 -33.06 23.12 18.07
C LYS A 331 -31.95 23.83 17.28
N GLN A 332 -32.27 24.44 16.13
CA GLN A 332 -31.27 25.08 15.28
C GLN A 332 -30.51 26.17 16.02
N ARG A 333 -31.20 26.96 16.86
CA ARG A 333 -30.63 28.09 17.62
C ARG A 333 -30.14 27.65 19.01
N TYR A 334 -29.21 28.44 19.57
CA TYR A 334 -28.71 28.32 20.95
C TYR A 334 -29.48 29.23 21.90
#